data_AF-A0A835FNX9-F1
#
_entry.id   AF-A0A835FNX9-F1
#
_cell.length_a   1.000
_cell.length_b   1.000
_cell.length_c   1.000
_cell.angle_alpha   90.00
_cell.angle_beta   90.00
_cell.angle_gamma   90.00
#
_symmetry.space_group_name_H-M   'P 1'
#
loop_
_entity.id
_entity.type
_entity.pdbx_description
1 polymer ?
#
loop_
_entity_poly.entity_id
_entity_poly.type
_entity_poly.pdbx_seq_one_letter_code
_entity_poly.pdbx_strand_id
1 'polypeptide(L)'
;MDMLDWWLWLRKDHNKQKQRGIDSAFMLTVWCLWKERNGRTFSTRPTNNVNQMIDIIINSSGQLWVQAGAKWMAAAGGRTPRCRL
;
A
#
# COMPACT_ATOMS: atom_id res chain seq x y z
N MET A 1 -12.28 -12.36 15.43
CA MET A 1 -10.99 -12.42 14.72
C MET A 1 -10.52 -10.98 14.59
N ASP A 2 -9.48 -10.61 15.32
CA ASP A 2 -8.96 -9.25 15.29
C ASP A 2 -8.29 -8.96 13.93
N MET A 3 -8.15 -7.68 13.55
CA MET A 3 -7.45 -7.28 12.33
C MET A 3 -6.03 -7.84 12.31
N LEU A 4 -5.37 -7.90 13.47
CA LEU A 4 -4.04 -8.46 13.64
C LEU A 4 -4.02 -9.99 13.40
N ASP A 5 -5.03 -10.71 13.88
CA ASP A 5 -5.16 -12.16 13.67
C ASP A 5 -5.38 -12.50 12.20
N TRP A 6 -6.27 -11.74 11.54
CA TRP A 6 -6.50 -11.86 10.09
C TRP A 6 -5.21 -11.59 9.30
N TRP A 7 -4.45 -10.57 9.70
CA TRP A 7 -3.19 -10.21 9.07
C TRP A 7 -2.13 -11.30 9.19
N LEU A 8 -1.97 -11.87 10.39
CA LEU A 8 -1.03 -12.98 10.66
C LEU A 8 -1.43 -14.25 9.91
N TRP A 9 -2.73 -14.53 9.80
CA TRP A 9 -3.25 -15.64 9.01
C TRP A 9 -2.96 -15.46 7.52
N LEU A 10 -3.20 -14.27 6.96
CA LEU A 10 -2.95 -13.96 5.55
C LEU A 10 -1.47 -14.16 5.17
N ARG A 11 -0.55 -13.80 6.08
CA ARG A 11 0.89 -13.97 5.86
C ARG A 11 1.34 -15.42 5.86
N LYS A 12 0.70 -16.31 6.62
CA LYS A 12 1.14 -17.71 6.80
C LYS A 12 1.23 -18.49 5.48
N ASP A 13 0.37 -18.17 4.51
CA ASP A 13 0.27 -18.87 3.24
C ASP A 13 1.30 -18.39 2.18
N HIS A 14 2.06 -17.34 2.48
CA HIS A 14 2.84 -16.62 1.48
C HIS A 14 4.35 -16.88 1.64
N ASN A 15 5.06 -17.04 0.51
CA ASN A 15 6.52 -17.17 0.52
C ASN A 15 7.19 -15.88 1.06
N LYS A 16 8.37 -15.97 1.69
CA LYS A 16 9.01 -14.85 2.44
C LYS A 16 9.12 -13.54 1.65
N GLN A 17 9.36 -13.62 0.34
CA GLN A 17 9.41 -12.45 -0.55
C GLN A 17 8.03 -11.83 -0.79
N LYS A 18 6.99 -12.65 -0.94
CA LYS A 18 5.60 -12.22 -1.14
C LYS A 18 5.02 -11.62 0.16
N GLN A 19 5.39 -12.18 1.32
CA GLN A 19 5.07 -11.59 2.63
C GLN A 19 5.61 -10.17 2.75
N ARG A 20 6.88 -9.95 2.40
CA ARG A 20 7.50 -8.61 2.41
C ARG A 20 6.79 -7.61 1.49
N GLY A 21 6.34 -8.06 0.31
CA GLY A 21 5.54 -7.22 -0.60
C GLY A 21 4.18 -6.85 -0.01
N ILE A 22 3.49 -7.82 0.60
CA ILE A 22 2.20 -7.65 1.27
C ILE A 22 2.34 -6.73 2.49
N ASP A 23 3.34 -6.95 3.35
CA ASP A 23 3.67 -6.06 4.47
C ASP A 23 3.93 -4.62 4.01
N SER A 24 4.65 -4.44 2.90
CA SER A 24 4.92 -3.10 2.35
C SER A 24 3.66 -2.41 1.82
N ALA A 25 2.78 -3.14 1.12
CA ALA A 25 1.52 -2.62 0.61
C ALA A 25 0.54 -2.27 1.75
N PHE A 26 0.52 -3.07 2.82
CA PHE A 26 -0.27 -2.78 4.02
C PHE A 26 0.24 -1.53 4.74
N MET A 27 1.55 -1.40 4.93
CA MET A 27 2.15 -0.19 5.48
C MET A 27 1.81 1.05 4.63
N LEU A 28 1.86 0.95 3.30
CA LEU A 28 1.46 2.04 2.41
C LEU A 28 -0.03 2.39 2.57
N THR A 29 -0.90 1.40 2.71
CA THR A 29 -2.34 1.60 2.92
C THR A 29 -2.63 2.32 4.24
N VAL A 30 -2.01 1.85 5.33
CA VAL A 30 -2.11 2.48 6.66
C VAL A 30 -1.56 3.91 6.63
N TRP A 31 -0.44 4.14 5.95
CA TRP A 31 0.14 5.47 5.78
C TRP A 31 -0.80 6.42 5.03
N CYS A 32 -1.44 5.95 3.95
CA CYS A 32 -2.38 6.76 3.18
C CYS A 32 -3.62 7.13 4.00
N LEU A 33 -4.14 6.16 4.77
CA LEU A 33 -5.25 6.38 5.69
C LEU A 33 -4.90 7.38 6.80
N TRP A 34 -3.69 7.29 7.35
CA TRP A 34 -3.18 8.25 8.32
C TRP A 34 -3.12 9.68 7.75
N LYS A 35 -2.59 9.84 6.53
CA LYS A 35 -2.56 11.15 5.85
C LYS A 35 -3.95 11.72 5.60
N GLU A 36 -4.90 10.88 5.17
CA GLU A 36 -6.30 11.29 4.97
C GLU A 36 -6.92 11.75 6.30
N ARG A 37 -6.74 10.97 7.39
CA ARG A 37 -7.25 11.34 8.72
C ARG A 37 -6.66 12.67 9.20
N ASN A 38 -5.36 12.88 9.00
CA ASN A 38 -4.71 14.14 9.36
C ASN A 38 -5.22 15.30 8.50
N GLY A 39 -5.38 15.10 7.19
CA GLY A 39 -5.93 16.12 6.29
C GLY A 39 -7.33 16.58 6.71
N ARG A 40 -8.17 15.65 7.20
CA ARG A 40 -9.50 15.93 7.75
C ARG A 40 -9.45 16.64 9.10
N THR A 41 -8.50 16.28 9.97
CA THR A 41 -8.38 16.85 11.31
C THR A 41 -7.86 18.29 11.27
N PHE A 42 -6.95 18.59 10.35
CA PHE A 42 -6.37 19.92 10.18
C PHE A 42 -7.04 20.73 9.06
N SER A 43 -8.19 20.27 8.54
CA SER A 43 -8.97 20.87 7.44
C SER A 43 -8.14 21.35 6.23
N THR A 44 -6.97 20.74 6.02
CA THR A 44 -5.99 21.24 5.05
C THR A 44 -6.31 20.76 3.64
N ARG A 45 -7.20 19.78 3.49
CA ARG A 45 -7.59 19.18 2.21
C ARG A 45 -9.06 18.81 2.17
N PRO A 46 -9.70 18.86 0.98
CA PRO A 46 -11.03 18.33 0.79
C PRO A 46 -11.06 16.83 1.07
N THR A 47 -12.15 16.36 1.66
CA THR A 47 -12.39 14.97 2.04
C THR A 47 -12.39 14.09 0.79
N ASN A 48 -11.49 13.11 0.69
CA ASN A 48 -11.48 12.20 -0.44
C ASN A 48 -12.54 11.11 -0.24
N ASN A 49 -13.22 10.76 -1.32
CA ASN A 49 -14.15 9.64 -1.34
C ASN A 49 -13.38 8.31 -1.35
N VAL A 50 -14.01 7.21 -0.93
CA VAL A 50 -13.31 5.91 -0.78
C VAL A 50 -12.69 5.45 -2.10
N ASN A 51 -13.40 5.62 -3.22
CA ASN A 51 -12.89 5.28 -4.55
C ASN A 51 -11.67 6.12 -4.94
N GLN A 52 -11.64 7.40 -4.56
CA GLN A 52 -10.48 8.27 -4.79
C GLN A 52 -9.30 7.84 -3.93
N MET A 53 -9.53 7.42 -2.67
CA MET A 53 -8.45 6.87 -1.84
C MET A 53 -7.86 5.59 -2.43
N ILE A 54 -8.71 4.68 -2.93
CA ILE A 54 -8.24 3.45 -3.59
C ILE A 54 -7.37 3.79 -4.80
N ASP A 55 -7.81 4.75 -5.62
CA ASP A 55 -7.06 5.22 -6.79
C ASP A 55 -5.71 5.83 -6.41
N ILE A 56 -5.68 6.68 -5.38
CA ILE A 56 -4.44 7.28 -4.84
C ILE A 56 -3.49 6.21 -4.29
N ILE A 57 -4.00 5.16 -3.63
CA ILE A 57 -3.17 4.08 -3.08
C ILE A 57 -2.57 3.25 -4.21
N ILE A 58 -3.38 2.85 -5.20
CA ILE A 58 -2.96 1.93 -6.26
C ILE A 58 -2.14 2.63 -7.34
N ASN A 59 -2.65 3.73 -7.89
CA ASN A 59 -2.10 4.34 -9.10
C ASN A 59 -1.03 5.39 -8.81
N SER A 60 -1.22 6.23 -7.79
CA SER A 60 -0.24 7.29 -7.48
C SER A 60 0.82 6.83 -6.49
N SER A 61 0.39 6.44 -5.28
CA SER A 61 1.28 6.12 -4.17
C SER A 61 1.99 4.80 -4.41
N GLY A 62 1.28 3.79 -4.92
CA GLY A 62 1.85 2.49 -5.26
C GLY A 62 2.99 2.59 -6.26
N GLN A 63 2.83 3.36 -7.33
CA GLN A 63 3.88 3.55 -8.33
C GLN A 63 5.10 4.30 -7.78
N LEU A 64 4.88 5.39 -7.04
CA LEU A 64 5.97 6.12 -6.37
C LEU A 64 6.71 5.23 -5.37
N TRP A 65 6.01 4.36 -4.66
CA TRP A 65 6.59 3.46 -3.68
C TRP A 65 7.43 2.35 -4.33
N VAL A 66 6.99 1.82 -5.49
CA VAL A 66 7.83 0.94 -6.33
C VAL A 66 9.08 1.67 -6.82
N GLN A 67 8.92 2.90 -7.35
CA GLN A 67 10.03 3.72 -7.85
C GLN A 67 11.04 4.08 -6.76
N ALA A 68 10.58 4.31 -5.52
CA ALA A 68 11.43 4.58 -4.36
C ALA A 68 12.21 3.34 -3.87
N GLY A 69 12.05 2.18 -4.52
CA GLY A 69 12.85 0.99 -4.25
C GLY A 69 12.15 -0.06 -3.37
N ALA A 70 10.81 -0.06 -3.29
CA ALA A 70 10.05 -1.18 -2.74
C ALA A 70 10.11 -2.39 -3.69
N LYS A 71 11.31 -2.98 -3.81
CA LYS A 71 11.69 -4.05 -4.76
C LYS A 71 10.78 -5.29 -4.69
N TRP A 72 10.12 -5.51 -3.55
CA TRP A 72 9.28 -6.69 -3.30
C TRP A 72 7.79 -6.48 -3.60
N MET A 73 7.34 -5.25 -3.87
CA MET A 73 5.95 -5.03 -4.30
C MET A 73 5.68 -5.54 -5.71
N ALA A 74 6.73 -5.66 -6.55
CA ALA A 74 6.66 -6.32 -7.85
C ALA A 74 6.24 -7.80 -7.73
N ALA A 75 6.75 -8.50 -6.71
CA ALA A 75 6.40 -9.90 -6.43
C ALA A 75 4.97 -10.07 -5.87
N ALA A 76 4.35 -8.98 -5.40
CA ALA A 76 2.97 -8.95 -4.93
C ALA A 76 1.96 -8.51 -6.01
N GLY A 77 2.42 -8.25 -7.26
CA GLY A 77 1.57 -7.83 -8.38
C GLY A 77 1.70 -6.34 -8.75
N GLY A 78 2.61 -5.60 -8.14
CA GLY A 78 2.93 -4.23 -8.54
C GLY A 78 3.56 -4.19 -9.95
N ARG A 79 2.95 -3.44 -10.87
CA ARG A 79 3.54 -3.23 -12.21
C ARG A 79 4.82 -2.40 -12.07
N THR A 80 5.98 -3.05 -12.12
CA THR A 80 7.25 -2.36 -12.32
C THR A 80 7.31 -1.84 -13.77
N PRO A 81 7.77 -0.60 -14.01
CA PRO A 81 8.24 -0.24 -15.34
C PRO A 81 9.35 -1.23 -15.67
N ARG A 82 9.18 -2.00 -16.75
CA ARG A 82 10.21 -2.91 -17.25
C ARG A 82 11.42 -2.05 -17.59
N CYS A 83 12.45 -2.05 -16.75
CA CYS A 83 13.76 -1.54 -17.13
C CYS A 83 14.18 -2.37 -18.36
N ARG A 84 14.12 -1.73 -19.52
CA ARG A 84 14.68 -2.25 -20.76
C ARG A 84 16.20 -2.12 -20.60
N LEU A 85 16.85 -3.23 -20.26
CA LEU A 85 18.28 -3.40 -20.53
C LEU A 85 18.49 -3.42 -22.04
#